data_AF-A0A1F5U1Y2-F1
#
_entry.id   AF-A0A1F5U1Y2-F1
#
_cell.length_a   1.000
_cell.length_b   1.000
_cell.length_c   1.000
_cell.angle_alpha   90.00
_cell.angle_beta   90.00
_cell.angle_gamma   90.00
#
_symmetry.space_group_name_H-M   'P 1'
#
loop_
_entity.id
_entity.type
_entity.pdbx_description
1 polymer ?
#
loop_
_entity_poly.entity_id
_entity_poly.type
_entity_poly.pdbx_seq_one_letter_code
_entity_poly.pdbx_strand_id
1 'polypeptide(L)'
;MPNIAENIFERLRKIFGVDKSEIAKILEKIPIFSDLNLVELNKIEIITHEREYMDGEQVFHEKEPGAGMYIVRSGSIKLSKKTVVGEKELTTLKTGDFFGEIALLDESPRSATAVASGKTKILGFYRPDFLELLKRDPRLGSKVLLQLSQMIAKRLRATTDATLKGATNGNETES
;
A
#
# COMPACT_ATOMS: atom_id res chain seq x y z
N MET A 1 -21.73 13.13 19.84
CA MET A 1 -20.98 13.93 20.82
C MET A 1 -19.53 13.51 20.73
N PRO A 2 -18.55 14.42 20.58
CA PRO A 2 -17.13 14.03 20.61
C PRO A 2 -16.79 13.42 21.97
N ASN A 3 -16.04 12.32 21.95
CA ASN A 3 -15.69 11.54 23.13
C ASN A 3 -14.73 12.34 24.03
N ILE A 4 -15.02 12.43 25.34
CA ILE A 4 -14.21 13.15 26.32
C ILE A 4 -12.75 12.64 26.31
N ALA A 5 -12.54 11.35 26.07
CA ALA A 5 -11.20 10.76 25.97
C ALA A 5 -10.40 11.30 24.77
N GLU A 6 -11.08 11.58 23.65
CA GLU A 6 -10.48 12.08 22.41
C GLU A 6 -10.03 13.54 22.57
N ASN A 7 -10.81 14.35 23.30
CA ASN A 7 -10.46 15.73 23.66
C ASN A 7 -9.29 15.82 24.66
N ILE A 8 -9.16 14.86 25.58
CA ILE A 8 -8.04 14.81 26.53
C ILE A 8 -6.75 14.41 25.80
N PHE A 9 -6.83 13.44 24.90
CA PHE A 9 -5.69 12.97 24.12
C PHE A 9 -5.11 14.07 23.22
N GLU A 10 -5.96 14.83 22.51
CA GLU A 10 -5.50 15.97 21.68
C GLU A 10 -4.86 17.10 22.51
N ARG A 11 -5.37 17.34 23.73
CA ARG A 11 -4.76 18.32 24.66
C ARG A 11 -3.40 17.86 25.17
N LEU A 12 -3.27 16.58 25.56
CA LEU A 12 -1.99 16.02 26.01
C LEU A 12 -0.96 16.04 24.88
N ARG A 13 -1.36 15.73 23.63
CA ARG A 13 -0.48 15.81 22.46
C ARG A 13 0.12 17.20 22.25
N LYS A 14 -0.70 18.26 22.40
CA LYS A 14 -0.25 19.66 22.34
C LYS A 14 0.69 20.03 23.51
N ILE A 15 0.47 19.49 24.70
CA ILE A 15 1.27 19.78 25.89
C ILE A 15 2.64 19.08 25.83
N PHE A 16 2.70 17.85 25.34
CA PHE A 16 3.92 17.03 25.31
C PHE A 16 4.70 17.11 23.98
N GLY A 17 4.23 17.89 23.00
CA GLY A 17 4.94 18.09 21.74
C GLY A 17 5.11 16.81 20.92
N VAL A 18 4.18 15.85 21.04
CA VAL A 18 4.22 14.61 20.25
C VAL A 18 3.64 14.91 18.87
N ASP A 19 4.45 15.55 18.04
CA ASP A 19 4.11 15.76 16.64
C ASP A 19 4.08 14.43 15.87
N LYS A 20 3.15 14.36 14.92
CA LYS A 20 3.03 13.20 14.04
C LYS A 20 4.30 13.08 13.20
N SER A 21 4.96 11.92 13.26
CA SER A 21 6.15 11.63 12.46
C SER A 21 5.86 11.80 10.96
N GLU A 22 6.91 12.00 10.15
CA GLU A 22 6.75 12.03 8.70
C GLU A 22 6.16 10.73 8.15
N ILE A 23 6.58 9.58 8.72
CA ILE A 23 6.09 8.27 8.31
C ILE A 23 4.61 8.13 8.65
N ALA A 24 4.18 8.48 9.87
CA ALA A 24 2.78 8.44 10.25
C ALA A 24 1.90 9.35 9.37
N LYS A 25 2.41 10.51 8.92
CA LYS A 25 1.72 11.39 7.94
C LYS A 25 1.56 10.74 6.57
N ILE A 26 2.52 9.92 6.14
CA ILE A 26 2.44 9.17 4.89
C ILE A 26 1.45 8.01 5.06
N LEU A 27 1.59 7.22 6.13
CA LEU A 27 0.73 6.08 6.43
C LEU A 27 -0.75 6.47 6.49
N GLU A 28 -1.08 7.60 7.13
CA GLU A 28 -2.46 8.13 7.20
C GLU A 28 -3.13 8.30 5.83
N LYS A 29 -2.37 8.60 4.79
CA LYS A 29 -2.89 8.80 3.44
C LYS A 29 -3.11 7.49 2.68
N ILE A 30 -2.55 6.38 3.17
CA ILE A 30 -2.66 5.09 2.52
C ILE A 30 -4.04 4.49 2.86
N PRO A 31 -4.84 4.08 1.86
CA PRO A 31 -6.20 3.56 2.07
C PRO A 31 -6.29 2.47 3.15
N ILE A 32 -5.33 1.53 3.19
CA ILE A 32 -5.32 0.43 4.15
C ILE A 32 -5.13 0.86 5.62
N PHE A 33 -4.69 2.10 5.85
CA PHE A 33 -4.44 2.68 7.18
C PHE A 33 -5.32 3.91 7.45
N SER A 34 -6.28 4.21 6.57
CA SER A 34 -7.09 5.43 6.63
C SER A 34 -8.03 5.53 7.85
N ASP A 35 -8.33 4.40 8.50
CA ASP A 35 -9.17 4.31 9.73
C ASP A 35 -8.34 4.20 11.03
N LEU A 36 -7.03 4.47 10.94
CA LEU A 36 -6.13 4.37 12.08
C LEU A 36 -5.93 5.73 12.75
N ASN A 37 -6.08 5.78 14.07
CA ASN A 37 -5.71 6.96 14.85
C ASN A 37 -4.19 7.08 14.99
N LEU A 38 -3.69 8.18 15.57
CA LEU A 38 -2.25 8.42 15.71
C LEU A 38 -1.51 7.31 16.48
N VAL A 39 -2.10 6.77 17.55
CA VAL A 39 -1.48 5.69 18.33
C VAL A 39 -1.36 4.42 17.50
N GLU A 40 -2.41 4.10 16.73
CA GLU A 40 -2.44 2.96 15.81
C GLU A 40 -1.43 3.14 14.65
N LEU A 41 -1.35 4.34 14.07
CA LEU A 41 -0.36 4.66 13.03
C LEU A 41 1.08 4.52 13.54
N ASN A 42 1.36 4.96 14.77
CA ASN A 42 2.68 4.79 15.37
C ASN A 42 3.03 3.31 15.59
N LYS A 43 2.05 2.46 15.90
CA LYS A 43 2.26 1.01 15.98
C LYS A 43 2.59 0.41 14.62
N ILE A 44 1.91 0.85 13.55
CA ILE A 44 2.23 0.44 12.17
C ILE A 44 3.63 0.90 11.78
N GLU A 45 3.99 2.16 12.07
CA GLU A 45 5.33 2.70 11.80
C GLU A 45 6.44 1.82 12.39
N ILE A 46 6.29 1.38 13.64
CA ILE A 46 7.27 0.52 14.33
C ILE A 46 7.50 -0.83 13.62
N ILE A 47 6.48 -1.37 12.95
CA ILE A 47 6.55 -2.66 12.25
C ILE A 47 6.75 -2.51 10.74
N THR A 48 6.98 -1.29 10.25
CA THR A 48 7.39 -1.02 8.87
C THR A 48 8.90 -0.86 8.78
N HIS A 49 9.47 -1.30 7.65
CA HIS A 49 10.91 -1.35 7.45
C HIS A 49 11.32 -0.44 6.31
N GLU A 50 12.08 0.62 6.59
CA GLU A 50 12.60 1.50 5.54
C GLU A 50 13.73 0.84 4.75
N ARG A 51 13.69 1.00 3.42
CA ARG A 51 14.78 0.63 2.51
C ARG A 51 15.04 1.75 1.52
N GLU A 52 16.32 1.97 1.23
CA GLU A 52 16.79 2.95 0.24
C GLU A 52 17.31 2.21 -0.99
N TYR A 53 17.00 2.75 -2.16
CA TYR A 53 17.38 2.24 -3.47
C TYR A 53 17.99 3.36 -4.31
N MET A 54 19.05 3.05 -5.02
CA MET A 54 19.67 3.92 -6.03
C MET A 54 18.95 3.78 -7.37
N ASP A 55 19.25 4.70 -8.30
CA ASP A 55 18.65 4.68 -9.64
C ASP A 55 18.92 3.35 -10.35
N GLY A 56 17.87 2.76 -10.93
CA GLY A 56 17.92 1.48 -11.62
C GLY A 56 17.98 0.24 -10.71
N GLU A 57 18.04 0.40 -9.38
CA GLU A 57 18.06 -0.75 -8.48
C GLU A 57 16.68 -1.46 -8.43
N GLN A 58 16.73 -2.78 -8.43
CA GLN A 58 15.54 -3.62 -8.42
C GLN A 58 15.00 -3.77 -6.98
N VAL A 59 13.71 -3.50 -6.80
CA VAL A 59 13.00 -3.76 -5.53
C VAL A 59 12.57 -5.23 -5.47
N PHE A 60 11.98 -5.75 -6.55
CA PHE A 60 11.66 -7.17 -6.75
C PHE A 60 11.41 -7.46 -8.24
N HIS A 61 11.47 -8.74 -8.62
CA HIS A 61 11.14 -9.20 -9.97
C HIS A 61 9.72 -9.76 -10.06
N GLU A 62 9.13 -9.68 -11.27
CA GLU A 62 7.95 -10.46 -11.60
C GLU A 62 8.16 -11.94 -11.27
N LYS A 63 7.13 -12.58 -10.69
CA LYS A 63 7.09 -13.99 -10.28
C LYS A 63 7.94 -14.36 -9.07
N GLU A 64 8.68 -13.43 -8.48
CA GLU A 64 9.29 -13.67 -7.17
C GLU A 64 8.20 -13.86 -6.10
N PRO A 65 8.45 -14.63 -5.03
CA PRO A 65 7.52 -14.74 -3.91
C PRO A 65 7.15 -13.38 -3.33
N GLY A 66 5.85 -13.15 -3.13
CA GLY A 66 5.35 -11.94 -2.50
C GLY A 66 5.61 -11.93 -0.99
N ALA A 67 6.48 -11.04 -0.51
CA ALA A 67 6.81 -10.93 0.92
C ALA A 67 5.90 -9.96 1.72
N GLY A 68 5.16 -9.10 1.01
CA GLY A 68 4.37 -8.02 1.61
C GLY A 68 4.22 -6.84 0.66
N MET A 69 3.80 -5.71 1.20
CA MET A 69 3.53 -4.50 0.44
C MET A 69 4.59 -3.41 0.68
N TYR A 70 4.61 -2.43 -0.20
CA TYR A 70 5.53 -1.32 -0.13
C TYR A 70 4.83 0.02 -0.33
N ILE A 71 5.39 1.07 0.27
CA ILE A 71 4.91 2.45 0.17
C ILE A 71 6.09 3.31 -0.25
N VAL A 72 5.92 4.15 -1.26
CA VAL A 72 6.97 5.07 -1.71
C VAL A 72 7.03 6.25 -0.74
N ARG A 73 8.09 6.33 0.07
CA ARG A 73 8.33 7.45 0.99
C ARG A 73 8.87 8.68 0.27
N SER A 74 9.79 8.48 -0.67
CA SER A 74 10.37 9.53 -1.50
C SER A 74 10.93 8.93 -2.79
N GLY A 75 10.91 9.67 -3.89
CA GLY A 75 11.41 9.19 -5.19
C GLY A 75 10.30 8.55 -6.03
N SER A 76 10.66 7.58 -6.87
CA SER A 76 9.69 6.90 -7.74
C SER A 76 10.07 5.46 -8.07
N ILE A 77 9.06 4.62 -8.28
CA ILE A 77 9.22 3.22 -8.67
C ILE A 77 8.53 3.00 -10.02
N LYS A 78 9.27 2.48 -11.00
CA LYS A 78 8.71 2.02 -12.26
C LYS A 78 8.25 0.57 -12.11
N LEU A 79 6.99 0.30 -12.47
CA LEU A 79 6.44 -1.04 -12.58
C LEU A 79 6.39 -1.48 -14.04
N SER A 80 6.90 -2.66 -14.32
CA SER A 80 6.94 -3.24 -15.65
C SER A 80 6.57 -4.72 -15.66
N LYS A 81 6.16 -5.23 -16.82
CA LYS A 81 5.85 -6.65 -17.00
C LYS A 81 6.52 -7.18 -18.25
N LYS A 82 7.03 -8.42 -18.19
CA LYS A 82 7.56 -9.09 -19.38
C LYS A 82 6.40 -9.53 -20.27
N THR A 83 6.50 -9.19 -21.56
CA THR A 83 5.56 -9.58 -22.62
C THR A 83 6.32 -10.30 -23.73
N VAL A 84 5.60 -10.92 -24.67
CA VAL A 84 6.20 -11.58 -25.83
C VAL A 84 7.00 -10.63 -26.74
N VAL A 85 6.70 -9.33 -26.70
CA VAL A 85 7.37 -8.30 -27.52
C VAL A 85 8.47 -7.55 -26.73
N GLY A 86 8.74 -7.95 -25.48
CA GLY A 86 9.70 -7.29 -24.60
C GLY A 86 9.06 -6.77 -23.30
N GLU A 87 9.71 -5.80 -22.67
CA GLU A 87 9.25 -5.23 -21.40
C GLU A 87 8.23 -4.11 -21.63
N LYS A 88 7.04 -4.25 -21.03
CA LYS A 88 6.00 -3.23 -21.06
C LYS A 88 5.94 -2.51 -19.72
N GLU A 89 6.15 -1.20 -19.72
CA GLU A 89 5.89 -0.36 -18.55
C GLU A 89 4.37 -0.36 -18.26
N LEU A 90 4.00 -0.67 -17.01
CA LEU A 90 2.62 -0.64 -16.55
C LEU A 90 2.26 0.73 -16.00
N THR A 91 3.12 1.27 -15.14
CA THR A 91 2.94 2.57 -14.49
C THR A 91 4.21 3.00 -13.76
N THR A 92 4.26 4.27 -13.34
CA THR A 92 5.28 4.81 -12.45
C THR A 92 4.61 5.33 -11.18
N LEU A 93 5.03 4.78 -10.04
CA LEU A 93 4.58 5.14 -8.70
C LEU A 93 5.46 6.23 -8.11
N LYS A 94 4.86 7.16 -7.38
CA LYS A 94 5.51 8.32 -6.76
C LYS A 94 5.29 8.32 -5.26
N THR A 95 5.92 9.26 -4.56
CA THR A 95 5.72 9.50 -3.12
C THR A 95 4.24 9.45 -2.72
N GLY A 96 3.93 8.59 -1.75
CA GLY A 96 2.56 8.36 -1.26
C GLY A 96 1.82 7.22 -1.94
N ASP A 97 2.31 6.71 -3.07
CA ASP A 97 1.77 5.50 -3.69
C ASP A 97 2.20 4.25 -2.94
N PHE A 98 1.39 3.19 -3.04
CA PHE A 98 1.66 1.89 -2.45
C PHE A 98 1.37 0.77 -3.45
N PHE A 99 2.05 -0.36 -3.28
CA PHE A 99 2.00 -1.48 -4.23
C PHE A 99 2.35 -2.81 -3.58
N GLY A 100 1.96 -3.90 -4.25
CA GLY A 100 2.23 -5.27 -3.77
C GLY A 100 1.34 -5.69 -2.59
N GLU A 101 0.18 -5.03 -2.41
CA GLU A 101 -0.74 -5.24 -1.29
C GLU A 101 -1.33 -6.64 -1.23
N ILE A 102 -1.52 -7.31 -2.37
CA ILE A 102 -2.11 -8.65 -2.44
C ILE A 102 -1.22 -9.68 -1.72
N ALA A 103 0.11 -9.51 -1.77
CA ALA A 103 1.06 -10.38 -1.11
C ALA A 103 0.89 -10.41 0.43
N LEU A 104 0.21 -9.43 1.03
CA LEU A 104 -0.16 -9.50 2.44
C LEU A 104 -1.21 -10.57 2.74
N LEU A 105 -2.05 -10.97 1.78
CA LEU A 105 -3.16 -11.91 1.97
C LEU A 105 -2.82 -13.35 1.59
N ASP A 106 -2.20 -13.58 0.43
CA ASP A 106 -2.13 -14.92 -0.18
C ASP A 106 -0.74 -15.34 -0.67
N GLU A 107 0.32 -14.60 -0.32
CA GLU A 107 1.71 -14.90 -0.75
C GLU A 107 1.87 -15.03 -2.27
N SER A 108 0.92 -14.48 -3.03
CA SER A 108 0.94 -14.56 -4.48
C SER A 108 2.26 -14.03 -5.05
N PRO A 109 2.78 -14.68 -6.11
CA PRO A 109 3.97 -14.18 -6.81
C PRO A 109 3.77 -12.74 -7.29
N ARG A 110 4.85 -11.96 -7.32
CA ARG A 110 4.82 -10.58 -7.83
C ARG A 110 4.27 -10.53 -9.25
N SER A 111 3.25 -9.70 -9.47
CA SER A 111 2.57 -9.59 -10.77
C SER A 111 3.32 -8.74 -11.81
N ALA A 112 4.35 -8.03 -11.37
CA ALA A 112 5.19 -7.10 -12.13
C ALA A 112 6.59 -7.04 -11.51
N THR A 113 7.56 -6.51 -12.25
CA THR A 113 8.88 -6.10 -11.76
C THR A 113 8.80 -4.66 -11.25
N ALA A 114 9.50 -4.36 -10.17
CA ALA A 114 9.59 -3.01 -9.58
C ALA A 114 11.05 -2.54 -9.55
N VAL A 115 11.33 -1.38 -10.15
CA VAL A 115 12.67 -0.79 -10.25
C VAL A 115 12.62 0.66 -9.77
N ALA A 116 13.62 1.09 -9.01
CA ALA A 116 13.78 2.48 -8.62
C ALA A 116 14.11 3.37 -9.83
N SER A 117 13.40 4.49 -9.93
CA SER A 117 13.64 5.55 -10.91
C SER A 117 14.10 6.78 -10.14
N GLY A 118 15.41 7.01 -10.16
CA GLY A 118 16.13 7.90 -9.25
C GLY A 118 16.27 7.34 -7.83
N LYS A 119 16.97 8.09 -6.98
CA LYS A 119 17.15 7.78 -5.56
C LYS A 119 15.79 7.69 -4.85
N THR A 120 15.46 6.52 -4.34
CA THR A 120 14.12 6.19 -3.85
C THR A 120 14.17 5.55 -2.47
N LYS A 121 13.24 5.95 -1.59
CA LYS A 121 13.01 5.32 -0.29
C LYS A 121 11.63 4.71 -0.26
N ILE A 122 11.54 3.49 0.25
CA ILE A 122 10.28 2.78 0.44
C ILE A 122 10.15 2.29 1.87
N LEU A 123 8.91 2.18 2.34
CA LEU A 123 8.55 1.46 3.56
C LEU A 123 8.00 0.10 3.16
N GLY A 124 8.61 -0.98 3.66
CA GLY A 124 8.09 -2.34 3.53
C GLY A 124 7.21 -2.71 4.72
N PHE A 125 6.02 -3.23 4.44
CA PHE A 125 5.16 -3.85 5.43
C PHE A 125 4.98 -5.32 5.05
N TYR A 126 5.58 -6.22 5.84
CA TYR A 126 5.67 -7.63 5.47
C TYR A 126 4.56 -8.47 6.10
N ARG A 127 4.24 -9.58 5.44
CA ARG A 127 3.20 -10.50 5.89
C ARG A 127 3.46 -11.05 7.31
N PRO A 128 4.68 -11.44 7.71
CA PRO A 128 4.94 -11.87 9.09
C PRO A 128 4.59 -10.79 10.12
N ASP A 129 4.93 -9.52 9.84
CA ASP A 129 4.60 -8.39 10.71
C ASP A 129 3.08 -8.21 10.82
N PHE A 130 2.35 -8.36 9.72
CA PHE A 130 0.89 -8.30 9.71
C PHE A 130 0.24 -9.46 10.48
N LEU A 131 0.74 -10.69 10.31
CA LEU A 131 0.25 -11.86 11.05
C LEU A 131 0.52 -11.73 12.55
N GLU A 132 1.66 -11.17 12.94
CA GLU A 132 1.98 -10.90 14.34
C GLU A 132 1.10 -9.77 14.90
N LEU A 133 0.82 -8.74 14.10
CA LEU A 133 -0.12 -7.67 14.47
C LEU A 133 -1.53 -8.23 14.76
N LEU A 134 -2.02 -9.13 13.90
CA LEU A 134 -3.33 -9.79 14.10
C LEU A 134 -3.40 -10.58 15.40
N LYS A 135 -2.27 -11.14 15.87
CA LYS A 135 -2.19 -11.87 17.15
C LYS A 135 -2.07 -10.93 18.35
N ARG A 136 -1.19 -9.92 18.27
CA ARG A 136 -0.87 -9.03 19.40
C ARG A 136 -1.91 -7.95 19.63
N ASP A 137 -2.49 -7.41 18.56
CA ASP A 137 -3.52 -6.36 18.62
C ASP A 137 -4.63 -6.69 17.63
N PRO A 138 -5.53 -7.63 17.96
CA PRO A 138 -6.57 -8.09 17.05
C PRO A 138 -7.50 -6.97 16.57
N ARG A 139 -7.72 -5.93 17.39
CA ARG A 139 -8.54 -4.78 17.03
C ARG A 139 -7.89 -3.97 15.91
N LEU A 140 -6.60 -3.64 16.07
CA LEU A 140 -5.83 -2.93 15.05
C LEU A 140 -5.67 -3.78 13.78
N GLY A 141 -5.28 -5.04 13.94
CA GLY A 141 -5.13 -5.97 12.82
C GLY A 141 -6.43 -6.13 12.01
N SER A 142 -7.59 -6.19 12.69
CA SER A 142 -8.90 -6.29 12.05
C SER A 142 -9.29 -5.02 11.27
N LYS A 143 -8.92 -3.82 11.75
CA LYS A 143 -9.09 -2.58 10.98
C LYS A 143 -8.33 -2.62 9.67
N VAL A 144 -7.03 -2.97 9.73
CA VAL A 144 -6.17 -3.08 8.54
C VAL A 144 -6.72 -4.13 7.57
N LEU A 145 -7.12 -5.30 8.09
CA LEU A 145 -7.71 -6.37 7.28
C LEU A 145 -9.01 -5.94 6.59
N LEU A 146 -9.88 -5.22 7.30
CA LEU A 146 -11.13 -4.71 6.76
C LEU A 146 -10.89 -3.69 5.65
N GLN A 147 -9.97 -2.74 5.86
CA GLN A 147 -9.61 -1.75 4.84
C GLN A 147 -8.99 -2.40 3.60
N LEU A 148 -8.11 -3.39 3.79
CA LEU A 148 -7.54 -4.18 2.70
C LEU A 148 -8.62 -4.94 1.92
N SER A 149 -9.56 -5.56 2.62
CA SER A 149 -10.69 -6.29 2.01
C SER A 149 -11.60 -5.37 1.20
N GLN A 150 -11.95 -4.20 1.75
CA GLN A 150 -12.78 -3.19 1.08
C GLN A 150 -12.10 -2.64 -0.18
N MET A 151 -10.79 -2.38 -0.09
CA MET A 151 -9.99 -1.91 -1.23
C MET A 151 -9.95 -2.94 -2.36
N ILE A 152 -9.69 -4.22 -2.06
CA ILE A 152 -9.67 -5.29 -3.06
C ILE A 152 -11.05 -5.44 -3.69
N ALA A 153 -12.12 -5.44 -2.88
CA ALA A 153 -13.49 -5.50 -3.39
C ALA A 153 -13.82 -4.33 -4.33
N LYS A 154 -13.33 -3.12 -4.02
CA LYS A 154 -13.49 -1.94 -4.89
C LYS A 154 -12.73 -2.08 -6.21
N ARG A 155 -11.48 -2.57 -6.16
CA ARG A 155 -10.67 -2.82 -7.36
C ARG A 155 -11.30 -3.89 -8.25
N LEU A 156 -11.76 -4.99 -7.67
CA LEU A 156 -12.42 -6.08 -8.39
C LEU A 156 -13.67 -5.58 -9.13
N ARG A 157 -14.55 -4.81 -8.48
CA ARG A 157 -15.71 -4.20 -9.13
C ARG A 157 -15.31 -3.30 -10.30
N ALA A 158 -14.32 -2.44 -10.11
CA ALA A 158 -13.84 -1.54 -11.16
C ALA A 158 -13.28 -2.29 -12.38
N THR A 159 -12.52 -3.37 -12.17
CA THR A 159 -11.98 -4.20 -13.26
C THR A 159 -13.09 -4.97 -13.99
N THR A 160 -14.07 -5.52 -13.27
CA THR A 160 -15.24 -6.18 -13.88
C THR A 160 -16.04 -5.20 -14.74
N ASP A 161 -16.34 -4.01 -14.22
CA ASP A 161 -17.09 -2.97 -14.94
C ASP A 161 -16.36 -2.49 -16.20
N ALA A 162 -15.03 -2.31 -16.12
CA ALA A 162 -14.21 -1.92 -17.26
C ALA A 162 -14.19 -2.98 -18.36
N THR A 163 -14.15 -4.27 -17.99
CA THR A 163 -14.17 -5.38 -18.94
C THR A 163 -15.54 -5.50 -19.63
N LEU A 164 -16.63 -5.31 -18.88
CA LEU A 164 -18.00 -5.32 -19.42
C LEU A 164 -18.26 -4.15 -20.39
N LYS A 165 -17.82 -2.93 -20.07
CA LYS A 165 -17.94 -1.76 -20.96
C LYS A 165 -17.08 -1.87 -22.23
N GLY A 166 -15.92 -2.53 -22.13
CA GLY A 166 -15.09 -2.82 -23.29
C GLY A 166 -15.74 -3.82 -24.27
N ALA A 167 -16.51 -4.77 -23.75
CA ALA A 167 -17.24 -5.75 -24.56
C ALA A 167 -18.47 -5.15 -25.27
N THR A 168 -19.14 -4.14 -24.68
CA THR A 168 -20.32 -3.52 -25.31
C THR A 168 -19.95 -2.57 -26.46
N ASN A 169 -18.78 -1.94 -26.43
CA ASN A 169 -18.37 -0.97 -27.45
C ASN A 169 -17.74 -1.61 -28.70
N GLY A 170 -17.56 -2.94 -28.74
CA GLY A 170 -16.97 -3.67 -29.87
C GLY A 170 -17.97 -4.16 -30.93
N ASN A 171 -19.27 -3.96 -30.73
CA ASN A 171 -20.32 -4.52 -31.61
C ASN A 171 -21.05 -3.48 -32.49
N GLU A 172 -20.62 -2.23 -32.54
CA GLU A 172 -21.36 -1.15 -33.26
C GLU A 172 -20.66 -0.62 -34.53
N THR A 173 -19.65 -1.31 -35.09
CA THR A 173 -18.94 -0.82 -36.30
C THR A 173 -19.00 -1.70 -37.55
N GLU A 174 -19.88 -2.71 -37.58
CA GLU A 174 -20.20 -3.44 -38.82
C GLU A 174 -21.69 -3.34 -39.14
N SER A 175 -22.08 -2.28 -39.85
CA SER A 175 -23.29 -2.22 -40.69
C SER A 175 -23.15 -1.10 -41.72
#